data_AF-U1N769-F1
#
_entry.id   AF-U1N769-F1
#
_cell.length_a   1.000
_cell.length_b   1.000
_cell.length_c   1.000
_cell.angle_alpha   90.00
_cell.angle_beta   90.00
_cell.angle_gamma   90.00
#
_symmetry.space_group_name_H-M   'P 1'
#
loop_
_entity.id
_entity.type
_entity.pdbx_description
1 polymer ?
#
loop_
_entity_poly.entity_id
_entity_poly.type
_entity_poly.pdbx_seq_one_letter_code
_entity_poly.pdbx_strand_id
1 'polypeptide(L)' 'MRDVDSRYFETLETRLETAVERAQKAKQKGYDPTPDVEIPIARDMADRVENILNIPGVRRSRPRTR' A
#
# COMPACT_ATOMS: atom_id res chain seq x y z
N MET A 1 18.87 -2.16 10.28
CA MET A 1 18.54 -0.81 9.79
C MET A 1 19.11 0.19 10.77
N ARG A 2 19.70 1.32 10.36
CA ARG A 2 20.15 2.34 11.33
C ARG A 2 18.94 3.14 11.82
N ASP A 3 18.95 3.66 13.04
CA ASP A 3 17.81 4.43 13.60
C ASP A 3 17.42 5.68 12.80
N VAL A 4 18.36 6.23 12.03
CA VAL A 4 18.11 7.34 11.09
C VAL A 4 17.29 6.90 9.88
N ASP A 5 17.48 5.67 9.41
CA ASP A 5 16.76 5.13 8.26
C ASP A 5 15.30 4.86 8.66
N SER A 6 15.07 4.28 9.85
CA SER A 6 13.72 4.01 10.35
C SER A 6 12.88 5.28 10.48
N ARG A 7 13.41 6.35 11.09
CA ARG A 7 12.70 7.63 11.21
C ARG A 7 12.40 8.27 9.86
N TYR A 8 13.28 8.10 8.88
CA TYR A 8 13.06 8.58 7.52
C TYR A 8 11.87 7.86 6.88
N PHE A 9 11.83 6.52 6.94
CA PHE A 9 10.72 5.73 6.41
C PHE A 9 9.39 6.02 7.14
N GLU A 10 9.39 6.12 8.48
CA GLU A 10 8.20 6.48 9.27
C GLU A 10 7.62 7.83 8.84
N THR A 11 8.48 8.82 8.56
CA THR A 11 8.06 10.13 8.07
C THR A 11 7.40 10.04 6.70
N LEU A 12 7.94 9.21 5.80
CA LEU A 12 7.36 8.99 4.48
C LEU A 12 6.01 8.29 4.57
N GLU A 13 5.91 7.25 5.39
CA GLU A 13 4.66 6.49 5.61
C GLU A 13 3.55 7.39 6.16
N THR A 14 3.84 8.18 7.21
CA THR A 14 2.86 9.10 7.81
C THR A 14 2.32 10.12 6.80
N ARG A 15 3.20 10.66 5.95
CA ARG A 15 2.80 11.63 4.91
C ARG A 15 1.99 10.96 3.80
N LEU A 16 2.34 9.73 3.44
CA LEU A 16 1.61 8.94 2.46
C LEU A 16 0.20 8.62 2.95
N GLU A 17 0.04 8.18 4.19
CA GLU A 17 -1.27 7.93 4.81
C GLU A 17 -2.14 9.19 4.78
N THR A 18 -1.58 10.33 5.18
CA THR A 18 -2.29 11.62 5.13
C THR A 18 -2.76 11.97 3.71
N ALA A 19 -1.94 11.67 2.69
CA ALA A 19 -2.30 11.93 1.30
C ALA A 19 -3.43 11.00 0.82
N VAL A 20 -3.38 9.72 1.19
CA VAL A 20 -4.43 8.75 0.85
C VAL A 20 -5.76 9.09 1.52
N GLU A 21 -5.75 9.49 2.79
CA GLU A 21 -6.98 9.93 3.47
C GLU A 21 -7.64 11.11 2.77
N ARG A 22 -6.84 12.08 2.31
CA ARG A 22 -7.35 13.23 1.53
C ARG A 22 -7.95 12.77 0.21
N ALA A 23 -7.30 11.86 -0.49
CA ALA A 23 -7.80 11.30 -1.74
C ALA A 23 -9.11 10.53 -1.54
N GLN A 24 -9.21 9.71 -0.49
CA GLN A 24 -10.44 8.99 -0.13
C GLN A 24 -11.59 9.97 0.14
N LYS A 25 -11.36 11.00 0.97
CA LYS A 25 -12.37 12.04 1.25
C LYS A 25 -12.80 12.80 0.00
N ALA A 26 -11.90 13.01 -0.95
CA ALA A 26 -12.21 13.66 -2.22
C ALA A 26 -13.07 12.75 -3.11
N LYS A 27 -12.66 11.49 -3.29
CA LYS A 27 -13.35 10.52 -4.14
C LYS A 27 -14.74 10.14 -3.63
N GLN A 28 -14.94 10.08 -2.32
CA GLN A 28 -16.26 9.87 -1.71
C GLN A 28 -17.30 10.94 -2.09
N LYS A 29 -16.89 12.09 -2.63
CA LYS A 29 -17.82 13.11 -3.14
C LYS A 29 -18.46 12.75 -4.48
N GLY A 30 -18.00 11.69 -5.14
CA GLY A 30 -18.62 11.17 -6.37
C GLY A 30 -18.37 11.99 -7.64
N TYR A 31 -17.33 12.82 -7.64
CA TYR A 31 -16.91 13.58 -8.84
C TYR A 31 -16.02 12.76 -9.79
N ASP A 32 -15.54 11.60 -9.33
CA ASP A 32 -14.68 10.69 -10.09
C ASP A 32 -15.47 9.43 -10.52
N PRO A 33 -14.97 8.67 -11.51
CA PRO A 33 -15.61 7.42 -11.97
C PRO A 33 -15.82 6.37 -10.88
N THR A 34 -14.97 6.38 -9.84
CA THR A 34 -15.07 5.49 -8.69
C THR A 34 -14.92 6.28 -7.38
N PRO A 35 -15.63 5.88 -6.31
CA PRO A 35 -15.54 6.53 -5.00
C PRO A 35 -14.29 6.11 -4.21
N ASP A 36 -13.49 5.17 -4.74
CA ASP A 36 -12.36 4.54 -4.05
C ASP A 36 -11.01 4.95 -4.65
N VAL A 37 -9.97 5.01 -3.82
CA VAL A 37 -8.61 5.29 -4.31
C VAL A 37 -8.11 4.13 -5.16
N GLU A 38 -7.82 4.42 -6.42
CA GLU A 38 -7.49 3.41 -7.44
C GLU A 38 -6.02 2.97 -7.44
N ILE A 39 -5.13 3.71 -6.77
CA ILE A 39 -3.70 3.40 -6.69
C ILE A 39 -3.42 2.69 -5.36
N PRO A 40 -3.16 1.36 -5.36
CA PRO A 40 -2.86 0.63 -4.13
C PRO A 40 -1.45 0.95 -3.62
N ILE A 41 -1.31 1.07 -2.29
CA ILE A 41 0.01 1.15 -1.64
C ILE A 41 0.54 -0.27 -1.47
N ALA A 42 1.80 -0.49 -1.86
CA ALA A 42 2.52 -1.73 -1.63
C ALA A 42 3.71 -1.48 -0.71
N ARG A 43 3.89 -2.31 0.34
CA ARG A 43 4.99 -2.13 1.30
C ARG A 43 6.25 -2.86 0.86
N ASP A 44 6.12 -3.93 0.08
CA ASP A 44 7.23 -4.69 -0.46
C ASP A 44 6.98 -5.19 -1.90
N MET A 45 7.97 -5.88 -2.47
CA MET A 45 7.85 -6.42 -3.83
C MET A 45 6.78 -7.51 -3.95
N ALA A 46 6.48 -8.24 -2.87
CA ALA A 46 5.43 -9.25 -2.89
C ALA A 46 4.05 -8.59 -2.98
N ASP A 47 3.80 -7.53 -2.18
CA ASP A 47 2.59 -6.71 -2.24
C ASP A 47 2.39 -6.08 -3.62
N ARG A 48 3.48 -5.62 -4.26
CA ARG A 48 3.40 -5.06 -5.63
C ARG A 48 2.95 -6.09 -6.65
N VAL A 49 3.44 -7.32 -6.54
CA VAL A 49 3.10 -8.42 -7.46
C VAL A 49 1.67 -8.91 -7.21
N GLU A 50 1.23 -8.98 -5.95
CA GLU A 50 -0.17 -9.28 -5.61
C GLU A 50 -1.14 -8.23 -6.16
N ASN A 51 -0.84 -6.95 -5.94
CA ASN A 51 -1.70 -5.84 -6.36
C ASN A 51 -1.82 -5.70 -7.88
N ILE A 52 -0.76 -6.06 -8.63
CA ILE A 52 -0.77 -6.01 -10.11
C ILE A 52 -1.47 -7.26 -10.70
N LEU A 53 -1.33 -8.43 -10.06
CA LEU A 53 -1.86 -9.69 -10.58
C LEU A 53 -3.26 -10.04 -10.06
N ASN A 54 -3.78 -9.33 -9.06
CA ASN A 54 -5.10 -9.54 -8.47
C ASN A 54 -5.29 -10.96 -7.90
N ILE A 55 -4.21 -11.55 -7.35
CA ILE A 55 -4.21 -12.89 -6.75
C ILE A 55 -4.04 -12.75 -5.23
N PRO A 56 -5.06 -13.08 -4.43
CA PRO A 56 -4.91 -13.09 -2.97
C PRO A 56 -4.04 -14.27 -2.52
N GLY A 57 -2.92 -14.02 -1.83
CA GLY A 57 -2.22 -15.04 -1.02
C GLY A 57 -0.77 -15.41 -1.35
N VAL A 58 -0.02 -14.62 -2.12
CA VAL A 58 1.44 -14.82 -2.33
C VAL A 58 2.22 -14.71 -1.02
N ARG A 59 1.76 -13.89 -0.06
CA ARG A 59 2.36 -13.78 1.27
C ARG A 59 2.39 -15.10 2.06
N ARG A 60 1.56 -16.10 1.70
CA ARG A 60 1.48 -17.40 2.41
C ARG A 60 2.26 -18.53 1.76
N SER A 61 2.94 -18.33 0.64
CA SER A 61 3.72 -19.39 0.00
C SER A 61 5.10 -19.58 0.66
N ARG A 62 5.10 -20.01 1.92
CA ARG A 62 6.04 -20.99 2.48
C ARG A 62 5.33 -21.66 3.66
N PRO A 63 5.01 -22.96 3.55
CA PRO A 63 6.00 -23.94 4.01
C PRO A 63 6.03 -25.25 3.20
N ARG A 64 7.23 -25.79 3.01
CA ARG A 64 7.61 -27.19 3.33
C ARG A 64 8.99 -27.49 2.74
N THR A 65 9.93 -27.65 3.66
CA THR A 65 10.96 -28.70 3.70
C THR A 65 11.27 -29.41 2.38
N ARG A 66 12.50 -29.21 1.91
CA ARG A 66 13.42 -30.31 1.61
C ARG A 66 14.83 -29.87 1.95
#